data_AF-A0A1Q6SNW0-F1
#
_entry.id   AF-A0A1Q6SNW0-F1
#
_cell.length_a   1.000
_cell.length_b   1.000
_cell.length_c   1.000
_cell.angle_alpha   90.00
_cell.angle_beta   90.00
_cell.angle_gamma   90.00
#
_symmetry.space_group_name_H-M   'P 1'
#
loop_
_entity.id
_entity.type
_entity.pdbx_description
1 polymer ?
#
loop_
_entity_poly.entity_id
_entity_poly.type
_entity_poly.pdbx_seq_one_letter_code
_entity_poly.pdbx_strand_id
1 'polypeptide(L)'
;MYLPDGVWYDFNTGERICGGRYISEDIPLDVIPLFVKEGTLLPLAEPLEHIPENAVFDVTLKAYGEGECSCTLICDDGHTNAYRAGDISEVTLTVSGENVTSDRDHPGYRICAVERIK
;
A
#
# COMPACT_ATOMS: atom_id res chain seq x y z
N MET A 1 -7.36 -13.52 -17.21
CA MET A 1 -7.14 -12.07 -16.98
C MET A 1 -5.89 -11.60 -17.72
N TYR A 2 -5.85 -10.37 -18.24
CA TYR A 2 -4.62 -9.82 -18.84
C TYR A 2 -3.84 -9.02 -17.78
N LEU A 3 -2.56 -9.35 -17.59
CA LEU A 3 -1.63 -8.53 -16.82
C LEU A 3 -0.80 -7.69 -17.80
N PRO A 4 -0.82 -6.35 -17.69
CA PRO A 4 0.03 -5.48 -18.51
C PRO A 4 1.52 -5.81 -18.36
N ASP A 5 2.33 -5.30 -19.28
CA ASP A 5 3.78 -5.49 -19.24
C ASP A 5 4.41 -5.04 -17.90
N GLY A 6 5.42 -5.78 -17.45
CA GLY A 6 6.05 -5.62 -16.15
C GLY A 6 5.90 -6.84 -15.23
N VAL A 7 6.37 -6.70 -14.00
CA VAL A 7 6.30 -7.73 -12.96
C VAL A 7 5.14 -7.43 -12.02
N TRP A 8 4.39 -8.46 -11.69
CA TRP A 8 3.24 -8.42 -10.80
C TRP A 8 3.40 -9.43 -9.69
N TYR A 9 2.72 -9.21 -8.58
CA TYR A 9 2.70 -10.07 -7.42
C TYR A 9 1.26 -10.39 -7.06
N ASP A 10 0.92 -11.66 -6.89
CA ASP A 10 -0.37 -12.03 -6.28
C ASP A 10 -0.40 -11.48 -4.85
N PHE A 11 -1.44 -10.72 -4.51
CA PHE A 11 -1.58 -10.08 -3.19
C PHE A 11 -1.77 -11.10 -2.06
N ASN A 12 -2.47 -12.20 -2.34
CA ASN A 12 -2.84 -13.22 -1.37
C ASN A 12 -1.67 -14.18 -1.09
N THR A 13 -0.92 -14.55 -2.12
CA THR A 13 0.16 -15.56 -2.00
C THR A 13 1.56 -14.97 -2.00
N GLY A 14 1.73 -13.75 -2.53
CA GLY A 14 3.04 -13.14 -2.77
C GLY A 14 3.75 -13.68 -4.02
N GLU A 15 3.10 -14.53 -4.83
CA GLU A 15 3.73 -15.13 -6.02
C GLU A 15 4.09 -14.08 -7.07
N ARG A 16 5.34 -14.12 -7.55
CA ARG A 16 5.85 -13.24 -8.59
C ARG A 16 5.49 -13.75 -10.00
N ILE A 17 4.84 -12.90 -10.79
CA ILE A 17 4.31 -13.22 -12.12
C ILE A 17 4.81 -12.21 -13.15
N CYS A 18 5.31 -12.70 -14.29
CA CYS A 18 5.64 -11.84 -15.43
C CYS A 18 4.38 -11.51 -16.24
N GLY A 19 4.11 -10.21 -16.40
CA GLY A 19 3.02 -9.67 -17.17
C GLY A 19 3.28 -9.62 -18.68
N GLY A 20 2.56 -8.75 -19.37
CA GLY A 20 2.54 -8.66 -20.83
C GLY A 20 1.75 -9.80 -21.49
N ARG A 21 0.97 -10.55 -20.71
CA ARG A 21 0.29 -11.77 -21.13
C ARG A 21 -1.06 -11.94 -20.46
N TYR A 22 -1.88 -12.80 -21.06
CA TYR A 22 -3.03 -13.37 -20.39
C TYR A 22 -2.55 -14.47 -19.42
N ILE A 23 -3.14 -14.46 -18.24
CA ILE A 23 -3.09 -15.52 -17.24
C ILE A 23 -4.47 -16.18 -17.14
N SER A 24 -4.48 -17.48 -16.89
CA SER A 24 -5.68 -18.26 -16.62
C SER A 24 -5.39 -19.06 -15.37
N GLU A 25 -6.05 -18.71 -14.29
CA GLU A 25 -5.90 -19.34 -12.98
C GLU A 25 -7.25 -19.86 -12.53
N ASP A 26 -7.26 -21.04 -11.94
CA ASP A 26 -8.43 -21.60 -11.29
C ASP A 26 -8.55 -20.96 -9.91
N ILE A 27 -9.49 -20.03 -9.78
CA ILE A 27 -9.66 -19.23 -8.56
C ILE A 27 -10.89 -19.75 -7.80
N PRO A 28 -10.75 -20.12 -6.51
CA PRO A 28 -11.88 -20.46 -5.65
C PRO A 28 -12.94 -19.34 -5.59
N LEU A 29 -14.20 -19.71 -5.34
CA LEU A 29 -15.33 -18.77 -5.28
C LEU A 29 -15.19 -17.68 -4.21
N ASP A 30 -14.42 -17.95 -3.16
CA ASP A 30 -14.16 -17.08 -2.02
C ASP A 30 -12.87 -16.26 -2.13
N VAL A 31 -12.16 -16.35 -3.28
CA VAL A 31 -10.91 -15.63 -3.52
C VAL A 31 -11.12 -14.57 -4.60
N ILE A 32 -10.71 -13.34 -4.29
CA ILE A 32 -10.65 -12.26 -5.28
C ILE A 32 -9.23 -12.23 -5.88
N PRO A 33 -9.07 -12.37 -7.21
CA PRO A 33 -7.79 -12.18 -7.85
C PRO A 33 -7.34 -10.72 -7.72
N LEU A 34 -6.24 -10.49 -7.01
CA LEU A 34 -5.67 -9.17 -6.79
C LEU A 34 -4.16 -9.22 -7.01
N PHE A 35 -3.66 -8.36 -7.88
CA PHE A 35 -2.26 -8.33 -8.28
C PHE A 35 -1.67 -6.94 -8.06
N VAL A 36 -0.52 -6.88 -7.40
CA VAL A 36 0.20 -5.65 -7.09
C VAL A 36 1.42 -5.54 -8.01
N LYS A 37 1.64 -4.37 -8.58
CA LYS A 37 2.76 -4.15 -9.50
C LYS A 37 4.08 -4.05 -8.72
N GLU A 38 5.16 -4.59 -9.29
CA GLU A 38 6.52 -4.37 -8.76
C GLU A 38 6.83 -2.88 -8.65
N GLY A 39 7.52 -2.49 -7.58
CA GLY A 39 7.83 -1.10 -7.24
C GLY A 39 6.77 -0.40 -6.38
N THR A 40 5.64 -1.05 -6.09
CA THR A 40 4.63 -0.50 -5.17
C THR A 40 5.07 -0.60 -3.71
N LEU A 41 4.94 0.53 -2.99
CA LEU A 41 4.88 0.55 -1.53
C LEU A 41 3.40 0.67 -1.12
N LEU A 42 2.84 -0.42 -0.58
CA LEU A 42 1.44 -0.49 -0.18
C LEU A 42 1.32 -0.36 1.36
N PRO A 43 0.82 0.77 1.88
CA PRO A 43 0.52 0.92 3.30
C PRO A 43 -0.81 0.22 3.62
N LEU A 44 -0.80 -0.69 4.59
CA LEU A 44 -1.98 -1.40 5.08
C LEU A 44 -2.15 -1.12 6.57
N ALA A 45 -3.25 -0.45 6.92
CA ALA A 45 -3.65 -0.28 8.30
C ALA A 45 -4.37 -1.52 8.82
N GLU A 46 -4.26 -1.80 10.11
CA GLU A 46 -5.13 -2.78 10.78
C GLU A 46 -6.61 -2.43 10.57
N PRO A 47 -7.48 -3.42 10.30
CA PRO A 47 -8.88 -3.16 10.01
C PRO A 47 -9.64 -2.67 11.24
N LEU A 48 -10.51 -1.69 11.03
CA LEU A 48 -11.44 -1.16 12.03
C LEU A 48 -12.88 -1.29 11.51
N GLU A 49 -13.84 -1.50 12.41
CA GLU A 49 -15.27 -1.50 12.04
C GLU A 49 -15.76 -0.11 11.59
N HIS A 50 -15.16 0.94 12.15
CA HIS A 50 -15.38 2.33 11.79
C HIS A 50 -14.13 3.15 12.12
N ILE A 51 -13.97 4.31 11.47
CA ILE A 51 -12.84 5.22 11.74
C ILE A 51 -13.22 6.14 12.90
N PRO A 52 -12.52 6.11 14.04
CA PRO A 52 -12.73 7.05 15.12
C PRO A 52 -12.16 8.44 14.80
N GLU A 53 -12.73 9.50 15.39
CA GLU A 53 -12.35 10.90 15.12
C GLU A 53 -10.86 11.21 15.41
N ASN A 54 -10.24 10.48 16.34
CA ASN A 54 -8.82 10.60 16.68
C ASN A 54 -8.06 9.29 16.38
N ALA A 55 -8.39 8.65 15.25
CA ALA A 55 -7.73 7.42 14.84
C ALA A 55 -6.21 7.61 14.73
N VAL A 56 -5.47 6.66 15.29
CA VAL A 56 -4.06 6.45 14.98
C VAL A 56 -3.96 5.05 14.40
N PHE A 57 -3.57 4.96 13.14
CA PHE A 57 -3.51 3.69 12.43
C PHE A 57 -2.18 2.99 12.67
N ASP A 58 -2.21 1.74 13.10
CA ASP A 58 -1.06 0.86 13.06
C ASP A 58 -0.92 0.34 11.63
N VAL A 59 0.18 0.70 10.97
CA VAL A 59 0.41 0.50 9.53
C VAL A 59 1.55 -0.47 9.29
N THR A 60 1.27 -1.49 8.48
CA THR A 60 2.28 -2.38 7.88
C THR A 60 2.55 -1.93 6.45
N LEU A 61 3.81 -1.73 6.11
CA LEU A 61 4.23 -1.38 4.76
C LEU A 61 4.60 -2.64 3.98
N LYS A 62 3.83 -2.98 2.93
CA LYS A 62 4.21 -4.03 1.98
C LYS A 62 4.96 -3.42 0.80
N ALA A 63 6.23 -3.78 0.66
CA ALA A 63 7.10 -3.28 -0.41
C ALA A 63 7.36 -4.39 -1.44
N TYR A 64 6.87 -4.20 -2.67
CA TYR A 64 6.89 -5.22 -3.72
C TYR A 64 8.12 -5.08 -4.64
N GLY A 65 8.95 -6.11 -4.67
CA GLY A 65 10.22 -6.15 -5.39
C GLY A 65 11.42 -5.72 -4.54
N GLU A 66 12.61 -5.79 -5.14
CA GLU A 66 13.88 -5.47 -4.46
C GLU A 66 14.24 -3.97 -4.51
N GLY A 67 13.63 -3.23 -5.45
CA GLY A 67 13.92 -1.81 -5.66
C GLY A 67 13.49 -0.91 -4.50
N GLU A 68 13.85 0.36 -4.60
CA GLU A 68 13.25 1.40 -3.76
C GLU A 68 11.77 1.54 -4.13
N CYS A 69 10.91 1.65 -3.12
CA CYS A 69 9.48 1.87 -3.30
C CYS A 69 9.05 3.06 -2.46
N SER A 70 8.12 3.87 -2.96
CA SER A 70 7.58 5.01 -2.22
C SER A 70 6.08 5.16 -2.42
N CYS A 71 5.44 5.80 -1.46
CA CYS A 71 4.04 6.21 -1.54
C CYS A 71 3.83 7.50 -0.74
N THR A 72 2.79 8.26 -1.09
CA THR A 72 2.39 9.44 -0.34
C THR A 72 1.07 9.15 0.36
N LEU A 73 1.09 9.22 1.69
CA LEU A 73 -0.10 9.20 2.52
C LEU A 73 -0.71 10.60 2.52
N ILE A 74 -2.00 10.66 2.24
CA ILE A 74 -2.78 11.90 2.26
C ILE A 74 -3.78 11.79 3.41
N CYS A 75 -3.78 12.77 4.30
CA CYS A 75 -4.68 12.83 5.44
C CYS A 75 -5.40 14.18 5.47
N ASP A 76 -6.70 14.17 5.76
CA ASP A 76 -7.52 15.35 6.06
C ASP A 76 -8.31 15.10 7.35
N ASP A 77 -9.26 15.98 7.67
CA ASP A 77 -10.11 15.83 8.86
C ASP A 77 -11.23 14.78 8.71
N GLY A 78 -11.44 14.20 7.52
CA GLY A 78 -12.49 13.22 7.22
C GLY A 78 -13.94 13.71 7.38
N HIS A 79 -14.17 14.98 7.72
CA HIS A 79 -15.46 15.50 8.17
C HIS A 79 -15.93 16.74 7.42
N THR A 80 -15.00 17.61 7.00
CA THR A 80 -15.33 18.90 6.41
C THR A 80 -14.85 19.00 4.95
N ASN A 81 -15.07 20.17 4.33
CA ASN A 81 -14.54 20.47 3.00
C ASN A 81 -13.24 21.29 3.06
N ALA A 82 -12.55 21.33 4.21
CA ALA A 82 -11.33 22.12 4.39
C ALA A 82 -10.21 21.67 3.43
N TYR A 83 -10.20 20.40 3.01
CA TYR A 83 -9.31 19.87 1.97
C TYR A 83 -9.35 20.70 0.65
N ARG A 84 -10.49 21.32 0.32
CA ARG A 84 -10.61 22.18 -0.87
C ARG A 84 -9.82 23.49 -0.76
N ALA A 85 -9.58 23.94 0.46
CA ALA A 85 -8.71 25.08 0.76
C ALA A 85 -7.25 24.65 0.95
N GLY A 86 -6.92 23.36 0.75
CA GLY A 86 -5.58 22.82 0.93
C GLY A 86 -5.27 22.39 2.35
N ASP A 87 -6.28 22.27 3.23
CA ASP A 87 -6.10 21.70 4.57
C ASP A 87 -6.00 20.17 4.47
N ILE A 88 -4.84 19.72 3.98
CA ILE A 88 -4.44 18.34 3.86
C ILE A 88 -3.01 18.20 4.37
N SER A 89 -2.71 17.04 4.90
CA SER A 89 -1.37 16.61 5.28
C SER A 89 -0.91 15.54 4.30
N GLU A 90 0.25 15.76 3.67
CA GLU A 90 0.88 14.81 2.77
C GLU A 90 2.20 14.34 3.39
N VAL A 91 2.39 13.03 3.48
CA VAL A 91 3.62 12.42 3.99
C VAL A 91 4.10 11.38 2.99
N THR A 92 5.31 11.55 2.49
CA THR A 92 5.93 10.57 1.59
C THR A 92 6.77 9.59 2.39
N LEU A 93 6.41 8.31 2.28
CA LEU A 93 7.15 7.19 2.82
C LEU A 93 7.99 6.56 1.72
N THR A 94 9.24 6.23 2.06
CA THR A 94 10.16 5.53 1.16
C THR A 94 10.75 4.33 1.87
N VAL A 95 10.79 3.19 1.18
CA VAL A 95 11.44 1.96 1.63
C VAL A 95 12.57 1.61 0.68
N SER A 96 13.79 1.54 1.21
CA SER A 96 15.01 1.16 0.48
C SER A 96 15.74 0.05 1.24
N GLY A 97 15.62 -1.18 0.75
CA GLY A 97 16.01 -2.37 1.52
C GLY A 97 15.09 -2.55 2.73
N GLU A 98 15.68 -2.56 3.93
CA GLU A 98 14.95 -2.61 5.22
C GLU A 98 14.74 -1.22 5.85
N ASN A 99 15.33 -0.17 5.25
CA ASN A 99 15.24 1.18 5.79
C ASN A 99 13.93 1.84 5.37
N VAL A 100 13.23 2.42 6.34
CA VAL A 100 12.05 3.27 6.13
C VAL A 100 12.44 4.71 6.42
N THR A 101 12.08 5.61 5.51
CA THR A 101 12.20 7.05 5.73
C THR A 101 10.86 7.73 5.45
N SER A 102 10.62 8.84 6.14
CA SER A 102 9.53 9.76 5.85
C SER A 102 10.10 11.17 5.65
N ASP A 103 9.44 11.98 4.83
CA ASP A 103 9.83 13.39 4.65
C ASP A 103 9.44 14.26 5.86
N ARG A 104 8.46 13.80 6.65
CA ARG A 104 7.99 14.42 7.91
C ARG A 104 7.33 13.40 8.83
N ASP A 105 7.12 13.81 10.08
CA ASP A 105 6.33 13.06 11.05
C ASP A 105 4.85 13.41 10.93
N HIS A 106 3.98 12.45 11.25
CA HIS A 106 2.53 12.65 11.29
C HIS A 106 1.88 11.82 12.40
N PRO A 107 0.99 12.41 13.23
CA PRO A 107 0.43 11.72 14.38
C PRO A 107 -0.65 10.68 14.03
N GLY A 108 -1.19 10.71 12.80
CA GLY A 108 -2.31 9.87 12.38
C GLY A 108 -1.97 8.39 12.14
N TYR A 109 -0.69 7.99 12.19
CA TYR A 109 -0.31 6.59 12.04
C TYR A 109 0.99 6.26 12.76
N ARG A 110 1.25 4.97 12.91
CA ARG A 110 2.53 4.40 13.36
C ARG A 110 2.92 3.29 12.41
N ILE A 111 4.17 3.27 11.98
CA ILE A 111 4.69 2.19 11.16
C ILE A 111 5.10 1.06 12.11
N CYS A 112 4.38 -0.05 12.07
CA CYS A 112 4.59 -1.18 12.96
C CYS A 112 5.49 -2.25 12.33
N ALA A 113 5.42 -2.42 11.00
CA ALA A 113 6.19 -3.42 10.29
C ALA A 113 6.46 -3.02 8.83
N VAL A 114 7.48 -3.64 8.25
CA VAL A 114 7.78 -3.60 6.81
C VAL A 114 7.91 -5.04 6.33
N GLU A 115 7.13 -5.39 5.32
CA GLU A 115 7.16 -6.69 4.67
C GLU A 115 7.63 -6.52 3.24
N ARG A 116 8.71 -7.22 2.87
CA ARG A 116 9.20 -7.22 1.50
C ARG A 116 8.76 -8.47 0.77
N ILE A 117 8.03 -8.27 -0.33
CA ILE A 117 7.53 -9.35 -1.20
C ILE A 117 8.48 -9.47 -2.40
N LYS A 118 9.10 -10.63 -2.58
CA LYS A 118 10.21 -10.86 -3.52
C LYS A 118 9.81 -11.80 -4.64
#